data_AF-A0AAD1NWQ5-F1
#
_entry.id   AF-A0AAD1NWQ5-F1
#
_cell.length_a   1.000
_cell.length_b   1.000
_cell.length_c   1.000
_cell.angle_alpha   90.00
_cell.angle_beta   90.00
_cell.angle_gamma   90.00
#
_symmetry.space_group_name_H-M   'P 1'
#
loop_
_entity.id
_entity.type
_entity.pdbx_description
1 polymer ?
#
loop_
_entity_poly.entity_id
_entity_poly.type
_entity_poly.pdbx_seq_one_letter_code
_entity_poly.pdbx_strand_id
1 'polypeptide(L)' 'MWVAEFAANRWVVEIPSDTKPDGVINSVWETGSYRGKQYAVPYVTDAPIMYYRKDFLEKARVEIPKT' A
#
# COMPACT_ATOMS: atom_id res chain seq x y z
N MET A 1 -3.95 -3.97 -7.27
CA MET A 1 -4.55 -4.22 -8.61
C MET A 1 -3.56 -4.77 -9.65
N TRP A 2 -2.26 -4.96 -9.37
CA TRP A 2 -1.35 -5.64 -10.32
C TRP A 2 -1.14 -7.14 -10.02
N VAL A 3 -0.98 -7.50 -8.75
CA VAL A 3 -0.70 -8.89 -8.33
C VAL A 3 -1.82 -9.86 -8.76
N ALA A 4 -3.09 -9.48 -8.53
CA ALA A 4 -4.24 -10.29 -8.91
C ALA A 4 -4.35 -10.51 -10.44
N GLU A 5 -4.03 -9.50 -11.24
CA GLU A 5 -4.04 -9.59 -12.70
C GLU A 5 -2.96 -10.55 -13.21
N PHE A 6 -1.74 -10.44 -12.67
CA PHE A 6 -0.63 -11.31 -13.06
C PHE A 6 -0.88 -12.76 -12.62
N ALA A 7 -1.44 -12.94 -11.42
CA ALA A 7 -1.83 -14.26 -10.93
C ALA A 7 -2.95 -14.88 -11.77
N ALA A 8 -3.96 -14.09 -12.19
CA ALA A 8 -5.05 -14.57 -13.05
C ALA A 8 -4.55 -15.01 -14.44
N ASN A 9 -3.57 -14.31 -15.00
CA ASN A 9 -2.95 -14.64 -16.29
C ASN A 9 -1.81 -15.66 -16.20
N ARG A 10 -1.49 -16.15 -15.00
CA ARG A 10 -0.40 -17.11 -14.73
C ARG A 10 0.99 -16.60 -15.14
N TRP A 11 1.24 -15.31 -15.01
CA TRP A 11 2.54 -14.71 -15.29
C TRP A 11 3.48 -14.70 -14.08
N VAL A 12 2.92 -14.96 -12.89
CA VAL A 12 3.65 -15.12 -11.63
C VAL A 12 3.24 -16.43 -10.97
N VAL A 13 4.13 -16.97 -10.15
CA VAL A 13 3.91 -18.22 -9.42
C VAL A 13 3.44 -17.94 -7.99
N GLU A 14 2.66 -18.87 -7.45
CA GLU A 14 2.30 -18.87 -6.04
C GLU A 14 3.56 -19.02 -5.18
N ILE A 15 3.63 -18.27 -4.08
CA ILE A 15 4.66 -18.43 -3.05
C ILE A 15 4.06 -19.13 -1.83
N PRO A 16 4.84 -19.91 -1.07
CA PRO A 16 4.33 -20.55 0.14
C PRO A 16 3.82 -19.51 1.15
N SER A 17 2.65 -19.74 1.72
CA SER A 17 1.98 -18.76 2.60
C SER A 17 2.69 -18.54 3.93
N ASP A 18 3.53 -19.48 4.36
CA ASP A 18 4.39 -19.42 5.55
C ASP A 18 5.65 -18.57 5.35
N THR A 19 5.84 -17.95 4.17
CA THR A 19 6.99 -17.07 3.87
C THR A 19 6.82 -15.64 4.37
N LYS A 20 5.71 -15.31 5.05
CA LYS A 20 5.45 -13.96 5.53
C LYS A 20 6.59 -13.51 6.48
N PRO A 21 7.36 -12.46 6.13
CA PRO A 21 8.42 -11.99 7.01
C PRO A 21 7.87 -11.37 8.29
N ASP A 22 8.64 -11.50 9.37
CA ASP A 22 8.36 -10.81 10.62
C ASP A 22 8.36 -9.29 10.40
N GLY A 23 7.42 -8.61 11.06
CA GLY A 23 7.27 -7.15 10.97
C GLY A 23 6.45 -6.66 9.78
N VAL A 24 6.03 -7.51 8.84
CA VAL A 24 5.09 -7.12 7.78
C VAL A 24 3.68 -6.96 8.35
N ILE A 25 3.10 -5.77 8.15
CA ILE A 25 1.73 -5.43 8.54
C ILE A 25 0.74 -6.34 7.79
N ASN A 26 -0.22 -6.94 8.50
CA ASN A 26 -1.19 -7.88 7.91
C ASN A 26 -1.94 -7.31 6.70
N SER A 27 -2.45 -6.09 6.80
CA SER A 27 -3.19 -5.47 5.69
C SER A 27 -2.32 -5.28 4.44
N VAL A 28 -1.02 -5.05 4.62
CA VAL A 28 -0.06 -4.93 3.51
C VAL A 28 0.26 -6.30 2.92
N TRP A 29 0.42 -7.34 3.76
CA TRP A 29 0.61 -8.73 3.31
C TRP A 29 -0.52 -9.21 2.39
N GLU A 30 -1.77 -8.94 2.78
CA GLU A 30 -2.96 -9.35 2.02
C GLU A 30 -3.05 -8.70 0.62
N THR A 31 -2.32 -7.60 0.38
CA THR A 31 -2.29 -6.97 -0.96
C THR A 31 -1.61 -7.85 -2.02
N GLY A 32 -0.78 -8.81 -1.60
CA GLY A 32 -0.14 -9.81 -2.45
C GLY A 32 -0.97 -11.10 -2.63
N SER A 33 -2.16 -11.17 -2.00
CA SER A 33 -3.03 -12.34 -2.03
C SER A 33 -4.00 -12.28 -3.22
N TYR A 34 -4.20 -13.41 -3.87
CA TYR A 34 -5.24 -13.61 -4.88
C TYR A 34 -5.91 -14.97 -4.67
N ARG A 35 -7.23 -14.97 -4.48
CA ARG A 35 -8.04 -16.19 -4.21
C ARG A 35 -7.48 -17.04 -3.06
N GLY A 36 -7.02 -16.40 -1.99
CA GLY A 36 -6.52 -17.07 -0.78
C GLY A 36 -5.11 -17.65 -0.93
N LYS A 37 -4.40 -17.33 -2.02
CA LYS A 37 -3.03 -17.76 -2.28
C LYS A 37 -2.13 -16.55 -2.41
N GLN A 38 -0.89 -16.68 -1.97
CA GLN A 38 0.07 -15.58 -1.99
C GLN A 38 0.87 -15.58 -3.30
N TYR A 39 1.06 -14.41 -3.90
CA TYR A 39 1.80 -14.24 -5.16
C TYR A 39 2.86 -13.12 -5.12
N ALA A 40 2.99 -12.42 -4.00
CA ALA A 40 3.98 -11.36 -3.84
C ALA A 40 4.40 -11.18 -2.37
N VAL A 41 5.63 -10.74 -2.16
CA VAL A 41 6.11 -10.23 -0.86
C VAL A 41 6.13 -8.70 -0.93
N PRO A 42 5.34 -7.98 -0.13
CA PRO A 42 5.35 -6.53 -0.13
C PRO A 42 6.67 -5.95 0.39
N TYR A 43 7.11 -4.84 -0.18
CA TYR A 43 8.31 -4.10 0.23
C TYR A 43 7.99 -2.69 0.73
N VAL A 44 7.05 -2.01 0.08
CA VAL A 44 6.60 -0.65 0.43
C VAL A 44 5.07 -0.55 0.35
N THR A 45 4.50 0.42 1.06
CA THR A 45 3.10 0.82 0.94
C THR A 45 3.02 2.34 0.92
N ASP A 46 2.07 2.86 0.15
CA ASP A 46 1.82 4.30 0.07
C ASP A 46 0.69 4.70 1.02
N ALA A 47 0.75 5.95 1.48
CA ALA A 47 -0.33 6.60 2.20
C ALA A 47 -0.55 8.00 1.61
N PRO A 48 -1.81 8.48 1.52
CA PRO A 48 -2.07 9.84 1.05
C PRO A 48 -1.53 10.85 2.08
N ILE A 49 -0.74 11.80 1.60
CA ILE A 49 -0.21 12.91 2.39
C ILE A 49 -0.53 14.21 1.68
N MET A 50 -1.08 15.19 2.40
CA MET A 50 -1.27 16.55 1.90
C MET A 50 -0.11 17.44 2.34
N TYR A 51 0.62 17.98 1.36
CA TYR A 51 1.64 19.00 1.60
C TYR A 51 1.07 20.39 1.35
N TYR A 52 1.37 21.34 2.23
CA TYR A 52 0.93 22.73 2.08
C TYR A 52 2.01 23.71 2.57
N ARG A 53 1.90 24.97 2.12
CA ARG A 53 2.79 26.07 2.49
C ARG A 53 2.29 26.78 3.75
N LYS A 54 2.91 26.46 4.90
CA LYS A 54 2.57 27.08 6.19
C LYS A 54 2.62 28.61 6.15
N ASP A 55 3.65 29.18 5.53
CA ASP A 55 3.82 30.63 5.45
C ASP A 55 2.73 31.34 4.61
N PHE A 56 2.11 30.64 3.65
CA PHE A 56 1.01 31.20 2.88
C PHE A 56 -0.27 31.28 3.73
N LEU A 57 -0.55 30.25 4.53
CA LEU A 57 -1.70 30.26 5.44
C LEU A 57 -1.54 31.34 6.52
N GLU A 58 -0.34 31.49 7.07
CA GLU A 58 -0.01 32.54 8.05
C GLU A 58 -0.17 33.95 7.45
N LYS A 59 0.35 34.21 6.24
CA LYS A 59 0.20 35.49 5.54
C LYS A 59 -1.27 35.85 5.28
N ALA A 60 -2.07 34.85 4.91
CA ALA A 60 -3.50 35.02 4.66
C ALA A 60 -4.35 34.99 5.93
N ARG A 61 -3.76 34.69 7.11
CA ARG A 61 -4.45 34.54 8.40
C ARG A 61 -5.57 33.50 8.36
N VAL A 62 -5.34 32.38 7.68
CA VAL A 62 -6.29 31.26 7.56
C VAL A 62 -5.77 30.03 8.29
N GLU A 63 -6.67 29.22 8.83
CA GLU A 63 -6.31 27.97 9.50
C GLU A 63 -5.96 26.84 8.51
N ILE A 64 -5.30 25.80 9.03
CA ILE A 64 -5.00 24.58 8.27
C ILE A 64 -6.34 23.87 7.92
N PRO A 65 -6.62 23.60 6.63
CA PRO A 65 -7.82 22.87 6.24
C PRO A 65 -7.88 21.48 6.85
N LYS A 66 -9.07 21.08 7.33
CA LYS A 66 -9.31 19.77 7.96
C LYS A 66 -10.35 18.92 7.20
N THR A 67 -11.00 19.50 6.19
CA THR A 67 -12.08 18.91 5.38
C THR A 67 -12.08 19.53 3.99
#